data_AF-A0A9E7KVA7-F1
#
_entry.id   AF-A0A9E7KVA7-F1
#
_cell.length_a   1.000
_cell.length_b   1.000
_cell.length_c   1.000
_cell.angle_alpha   90.00
_cell.angle_beta   90.00
_cell.angle_gamma   90.00
#
_symmetry.space_group_name_H-M   'P 1'
#
loop_
_entity.id
_entity.type
_entity.pdbx_description
1 polymer ?
#
loop_
_entity_poly.entity_id
_entity_poly.type
_entity_poly.pdbx_seq_one_letter_code
_entity_poly.pdbx_strand_id
1 'polypeptide(L)'
;MGLQLDVHEFPSLALVHTTGSKSSSSDEVECSTPKQKELDPRRAIVCPPAPRKPRPAKRKLRPPTKGYHQVPSDLASVFVPLPRPASKKIRVA
;
A
#
# COMPACT_ATOMS: atom_id res chain seq x y z
N MET A 1 -44.03 -3.66 1.14
CA MET A 1 -43.25 -2.46 0.77
C MET A 1 -42.03 -2.94 0.00
N GLY A 2 -42.11 -2.98 -1.33
CA GLY A 2 -41.05 -3.54 -2.19
C GLY A 2 -39.91 -2.56 -2.37
N LEU A 3 -38.67 -3.06 -2.36
CA LEU A 3 -37.48 -2.26 -2.66
C LEU A 3 -37.27 -2.27 -4.18
N GLN A 4 -37.58 -1.16 -4.83
CA GLN A 4 -37.29 -0.93 -6.23
C GLN A 4 -35.81 -0.57 -6.36
N LEU A 5 -35.01 -1.48 -6.93
CA LEU A 5 -33.63 -1.20 -7.31
C LEU A 5 -33.65 -0.49 -8.65
N ASP A 6 -33.29 0.79 -8.64
CA ASP A 6 -33.15 1.61 -9.84
C ASP A 6 -31.86 1.17 -10.57
N VAL A 7 -32.04 0.40 -11.65
CA VAL A 7 -30.95 -0.01 -12.53
C VAL A 7 -30.69 1.16 -13.47
N HIS A 8 -29.78 2.04 -13.07
CA HIS A 8 -29.33 3.10 -13.95
C HIS A 8 -28.49 2.46 -15.07
N GLU A 9 -29.08 2.32 -16.25
CA GLU A 9 -28.39 1.87 -17.46
C GLU A 9 -27.29 2.87 -17.78
N PHE A 10 -26.05 2.38 -17.84
CA PHE A 10 -24.90 3.22 -18.21
C PHE A 10 -24.95 3.50 -19.71
N PRO A 11 -24.70 4.74 -20.16
CA PRO A 11 -24.66 5.04 -21.58
C PRO A 11 -23.52 4.25 -22.23
N SER A 12 -23.87 3.45 -23.24
CA SER A 12 -22.92 2.71 -24.05
C SER A 12 -21.97 3.68 -24.74
N LEU A 13 -20.69 3.66 -24.36
CA LEU A 13 -19.67 4.46 -25.01
C LEU A 13 -19.40 3.86 -26.39
N ALA A 14 -19.70 4.63 -27.44
CA ALA A 14 -19.51 4.21 -28.82
C ALA A 14 -18.04 3.85 -29.08
N LEU A 15 -17.82 2.65 -29.60
CA LEU A 15 -16.53 2.19 -30.08
C LEU A 15 -16.09 3.10 -31.24
N VAL A 16 -15.02 3.86 -31.07
CA VAL A 16 -14.47 4.69 -32.15
C VAL A 16 -13.71 3.77 -33.10
N HIS A 17 -14.35 3.43 -34.22
CA HIS A 17 -13.68 2.76 -35.33
C HIS A 17 -12.79 3.78 -36.05
N THR A 18 -11.47 3.68 -35.88
CA THR A 18 -10.53 4.38 -36.76
C THR A 18 -10.51 3.66 -38.11
N THR A 19 -11.47 3.94 -38.98
CA THR A 19 -11.30 3.67 -40.41
C THR A 19 -10.52 4.84 -40.99
N GLY A 20 -9.32 4.54 -41.49
CA GLY A 20 -8.48 5.51 -42.16
C GLY A 20 -9.24 6.17 -43.29
N SER A 21 -9.53 7.46 -43.14
CA SER A 21 -9.92 8.32 -44.25
C SER A 21 -8.86 9.39 -44.41
N LYS A 22 -8.24 9.37 -45.58
CA LYS A 22 -7.22 10.30 -46.04
C LYS A 22 -7.91 11.64 -46.33
N SER A 23 -7.75 12.63 -45.45
CA SER A 23 -8.04 14.03 -45.78
C SER A 23 -6.74 14.83 -45.78
N SER A 24 -6.47 15.37 -46.96
CA SER A 24 -5.36 16.25 -47.28
C SER A 24 -5.58 17.62 -46.61
N SER A 25 -4.79 17.92 -45.59
CA SER A 25 -4.44 19.29 -45.19
C SER A 25 -2.98 19.25 -44.78
N SER A 26 -2.10 19.56 -45.73
CA SER A 26 -0.67 19.82 -45.50
C SER A 26 -0.59 21.20 -44.82
N ASP A 27 -0.95 21.22 -43.54
CA ASP A 27 -0.25 22.06 -42.58
C ASP A 27 0.82 21.14 -42.01
N GLU A 28 2.05 21.35 -42.46
CA GLU A 28 3.24 20.76 -41.86
C GLU A 28 3.28 21.24 -40.40
N VAL A 29 2.56 20.56 -39.49
CA VAL A 29 2.60 20.88 -38.07
C VAL A 29 3.98 20.49 -37.59
N GLU A 30 4.93 21.41 -37.70
CA GLU A 30 6.30 21.21 -37.28
C GLU A 30 6.31 21.01 -35.76
N CYS A 31 6.22 19.76 -35.35
CA CYS A 31 6.17 19.35 -33.97
C CYS A 31 7.57 19.47 -33.37
N SER A 32 7.87 20.66 -32.86
CA SER A 32 9.12 20.92 -32.15
C SER A 32 9.05 20.33 -30.75
N THR A 33 9.78 19.23 -30.51
CA THR A 33 9.99 18.72 -29.15
C THR A 33 10.86 19.74 -28.40
N PRO A 34 10.39 20.34 -27.29
CA PRO A 34 11.20 21.29 -26.54
C PRO A 34 12.49 20.60 -26.08
N LYS A 35 13.64 21.18 -26.45
CA LYS A 35 14.96 20.63 -26.11
C LYS A 35 15.22 20.86 -24.62
N GLN A 36 15.53 19.80 -23.88
CA GLN A 36 15.73 19.78 -22.43
C GLN A 36 16.85 20.73 -21.90
N LYS A 37 17.63 21.38 -22.77
CA LYS A 37 18.82 22.17 -22.40
C LYS A 37 18.53 23.44 -21.58
N GLU A 38 17.30 23.95 -21.56
CA GLU A 38 16.92 25.15 -20.77
C GLU A 38 16.25 24.84 -19.44
N LEU A 39 16.06 23.56 -19.11
CA LEU A 39 15.53 23.17 -17.82
C LEU A 39 16.71 22.91 -16.89
N ASP A 40 17.12 23.94 -16.16
CA ASP A 40 17.90 23.78 -14.93
C ASP A 40 17.34 22.55 -14.19
N PRO A 41 18.18 21.56 -13.82
CA PRO A 41 17.70 20.36 -13.16
C PRO A 41 16.94 20.80 -11.91
N ARG A 42 15.60 20.71 -11.95
CA ARG A 42 14.78 21.05 -10.79
C ARG A 42 15.33 20.26 -9.63
N ARG A 43 15.66 20.95 -8.53
CA ARG A 43 16.15 20.31 -7.31
C ARG A 43 15.30 19.09 -7.04
N ALA A 44 15.95 17.94 -6.84
CA ALA A 44 15.25 16.68 -6.58
C ALA A 44 14.22 16.93 -5.49
N ILE A 45 12.94 16.75 -5.83
CA ILE A 45 11.84 16.95 -4.89
C ILE A 45 11.84 15.73 -4.00
N VAL A 46 12.69 15.76 -2.97
CA VAL A 46 12.77 14.68 -2.00
C VAL A 46 11.55 14.76 -1.11
N CYS A 47 10.83 13.65 -0.99
CA CYS A 47 9.71 13.54 -0.06
C CYS A 47 10.21 13.83 1.36
N PRO A 48 9.56 14.70 2.13
CA PRO A 48 9.94 14.93 3.52
C PRO A 48 9.89 13.60 4.30
N PRO A 49 10.69 13.47 5.37
CA PRO A 49 10.69 12.26 6.18
C PRO A 49 9.29 11.96 6.70
N ALA A 50 8.95 10.67 6.77
CA ALA A 50 7.63 10.23 7.21
C ALA A 50 7.26 10.81 8.60
N PRO A 51 6.01 11.26 8.81
CA PRO A 51 5.55 11.75 10.10
C PRO A 51 5.81 10.72 11.21
N ARG A 52 6.53 11.13 12.27
CA ARG A 52 6.87 10.23 13.38
C ARG A 52 5.78 10.36 14.46
N LYS A 53 5.01 9.29 14.65
CA LYS A 53 4.10 9.19 15.81
C LYS A 53 4.92 9.19 17.11
N PRO A 54 4.43 9.84 18.19
CA PRO A 54 5.06 9.73 19.50
C PRO A 54 5.19 8.26 19.88
N ARG A 55 6.36 7.86 20.40
CA ARG A 55 6.52 6.49 20.92
C ARG A 55 5.52 6.29 22.05
N PRO A 56 4.72 5.22 22.04
CA PRO A 56 3.87 4.88 23.17
C PRO A 56 4.70 4.83 24.44
N ALA A 57 4.13 5.31 25.55
CA ALA A 57 4.78 5.19 26.85
C ALA A 57 5.15 3.73 27.10
N LYS A 58 6.39 3.48 27.56
CA LYS A 58 6.83 2.14 27.95
C LYS A 58 5.87 1.61 29.02
N ARG A 59 4.99 0.69 28.64
CA ARG A 59 4.11 -0.01 29.58
C ARG A 59 5.01 -0.76 30.55
N LYS A 60 4.88 -0.48 31.85
CA LYS A 60 5.50 -1.31 32.88
C LYS A 60 4.92 -2.72 32.72
N LEU A 61 5.76 -3.74 32.74
CA LEU A 61 5.36 -5.16 32.75
C LEU A 61 4.77 -5.50 34.13
N ARG A 62 3.67 -4.84 34.51
CA ARG A 62 2.97 -5.11 35.76
C ARG A 62 1.86 -6.13 35.51
N PRO A 63 1.63 -7.05 36.45
CA PRO A 63 0.44 -7.89 36.45
C PRO A 63 -0.83 -7.03 36.34
N PRO A 64 -1.91 -7.56 35.73
CA PRO A 64 -3.21 -6.90 35.74
C PRO A 64 -3.66 -6.58 37.17
N THR A 65 -4.39 -5.48 37.36
CA THR A 65 -4.90 -5.06 38.68
C THR A 65 -5.82 -6.10 39.33
N LYS A 66 -6.49 -6.91 38.50
CA LYS A 66 -7.38 -8.01 38.94
C LYS A 66 -6.68 -9.38 39.00
N GLY A 67 -5.36 -9.42 38.83
CA GLY A 67 -4.61 -10.67 38.75
C GLY A 67 -4.86 -11.45 37.46
N TYR A 68 -4.39 -12.70 37.44
CA TYR A 68 -4.62 -13.65 36.35
C TYR A 68 -5.73 -14.64 36.73
N HIS A 69 -6.42 -15.18 35.73
CA HIS A 69 -7.36 -16.26 35.95
C HIS A 69 -6.64 -17.55 36.36
N GLN A 70 -7.34 -18.44 37.07
CA GLN A 70 -6.82 -19.77 37.35
C GLN A 70 -6.56 -20.50 36.04
N VAL A 71 -5.36 -21.05 35.93
CA VAL A 71 -4.93 -21.83 34.78
C VAL A 71 -5.04 -23.31 35.13
N PRO A 72 -5.52 -24.18 34.22
CA PRO A 72 -5.55 -25.62 34.45
C PRO A 72 -4.16 -26.16 34.84
N SER A 73 -4.13 -27.16 35.72
CA SER A 73 -2.89 -27.74 36.23
C SER A 73 -2.11 -28.53 35.18
N ASP A 74 -2.75 -28.96 34.10
CA ASP A 74 -2.17 -29.88 33.13
C ASP A 74 -1.64 -29.20 31.85
N LEU A 75 -1.21 -27.95 31.89
CA LEU A 75 -0.66 -27.29 30.69
C LEU A 75 0.43 -28.12 29.99
N ALA A 76 1.22 -28.90 30.72
CA ALA A 76 2.23 -29.77 30.13
C ALA A 76 1.65 -30.95 29.32
N SER A 77 0.39 -31.35 29.56
CA SER A 77 -0.31 -32.40 28.82
C SER A 77 -0.94 -31.85 27.52
N VAL A 78 -1.47 -30.62 27.55
CA VAL A 78 -2.21 -30.01 26.45
C VAL A 78 -1.26 -29.44 25.39
N PHE A 79 -0.08 -29.00 25.81
CA PHE A 79 0.89 -28.37 24.91
C PHE A 79 1.98 -29.36 24.50
N VAL A 80 1.99 -29.72 23.21
CA VAL A 80 3.10 -30.45 22.59
C VAL A 80 4.27 -29.49 22.36
N PRO A 81 5.46 -29.71 22.96
CA PRO A 81 6.61 -28.85 22.73
C PRO A 81 7.07 -28.96 21.27
N LEU A 82 7.16 -27.81 20.58
CA LEU A 82 7.77 -27.78 19.26
C LEU A 82 9.30 -27.91 19.38
N PRO A 83 9.96 -28.70 18.51
CA PRO A 83 11.41 -28.77 18.49
C PRO A 83 11.98 -27.36 18.25
N ARG A 84 12.82 -26.90 19.18
CA ARG A 84 13.48 -25.61 19.04
C ARG A 84 14.50 -25.71 17.89
N PRO A 85 14.47 -24.81 16.90
CA PRO A 85 15.55 -24.76 15.92
C PRO A 85 16.87 -24.51 16.65
N ALA A 86 17.93 -25.20 16.24
CA ALA A 86 19.27 -25.00 16.79
C ALA A 86 19.57 -23.50 16.82
N SER A 87 19.93 -22.98 18.00
CA SER A 87 20.17 -21.55 18.20
C SER A 87 21.23 -21.08 17.20
N LYS A 88 20.82 -20.33 16.18
CA LYS A 88 21.77 -19.65 15.30
C LYS A 88 22.49 -18.62 16.16
N LYS A 89 23.76 -18.88 16.50
CA LYS A 89 24.63 -17.89 17.15
C LYS A 89 24.77 -16.70 16.20
N ILE A 90 24.16 -15.56 16.55
CA ILE A 90 24.41 -14.30 15.87
C ILE A 90 25.81 -13.85 16.30
N ARG A 91 26.77 -13.82 15.37
CA ARG A 91 28.03 -13.09 15.58
C ARG A 91 27.70 -11.59 15.46
N VAL A 92 27.94 -10.85 16.54
CA VAL A 92 28.02 -9.39 16.49
C VAL A 92 29.35 -9.06 15.82
N ALA A 93 29.30 -8.31 14.72
CA ALA A 93 30.44 -7.65 14.11
C ALA A 93 30.54 -6.22 14.66
#